data_AF-A0A7J8C7C9-F1
#
_entry.id   AF-A0A7J8C7C9-F1
#
_cell.length_a   1.000
_cell.length_b   1.000
_cell.length_c   1.000
_cell.angle_alpha   90.00
_cell.angle_beta   90.00
_cell.angle_gamma   90.00
#
_symmetry.space_group_name_H-M   'P 1'
#
loop_
_entity.id
_entity.type
_entity.pdbx_description
1 polymer ?
#
loop_
_entity_poly.entity_id
_entity_poly.type
_entity_poly.pdbx_seq_one_letter_code
_entity_poly.pdbx_strand_id
1 'polypeptide(L)'
;MCGSKESLLFCLKFCTAAISYSLCKFSSQSSDGWYSCLSPGLIKKFQFVVLRLFSEARDPLYAEDTASFPWRPLCLPSADWRRAALCLWRQRAFRELLKKKEFHLTYRDWVQLELEIHPEVDSLSDIERWDFHQWAIREHFLPKPSAAGGCDGDLETACTILVDVLMDFCQSSRRCDAHSENDLVLGGCTGSRDVFSRLQEMAADLEQGPVMAQGHAPSRGHFLFGVFCRRFQALAGGGDVASHLQRQRELLTCKRILLGLSPSVLVGSPRAAQPTAPDCTEFFHLVNSELRNFCSHGGALTHDITIHFFRGLLYACSRSRDPALTADLTLTACQTECPLVLTSALLWWLRLEPELRCRWGCFQGPLPRGLQGLREAWQCASSLLSSDTESSDTVLPALSPAWVSAAALHFAIQQAGKGGLRRGLERLHCPREELLVVLFFFSLMNLLSSHLTPHAVDFPTALDVCAEILGCLKKRKVSWLPLFQLTETDAGLGHILLRLAPDQHIRLLPVAFYSLLSYFDEDALLQDGAFLHVAVDMYLKLLGLFVAGETGALSTLSGRSQESQGDPVGLITKARLFLLQLIPRCPGKSFSNVAELLATRDHDPEVSAALLSRQQSQEPYLS
;
A
#
# COMPACT_ATOMS: atom_id res chain seq x y z
N MET A 1 -7.86 -23.36 -18.11
CA MET A 1 -8.71 -24.15 -19.07
C MET A 1 -9.52 -25.28 -18.41
N CYS A 2 -9.50 -25.44 -17.08
CA CYS A 2 -10.36 -26.38 -16.34
C CYS A 2 -11.41 -25.64 -15.49
N GLY A 3 -11.97 -24.55 -16.01
CA GLY A 3 -12.76 -23.60 -15.22
C GLY A 3 -14.20 -24.03 -14.91
N SER A 4 -14.72 -25.04 -15.61
CA SER A 4 -16.10 -25.56 -15.49
C SER A 4 -16.14 -27.09 -15.40
N LYS A 5 -17.27 -27.64 -14.93
CA LYS A 5 -17.56 -29.08 -14.87
C LYS A 5 -17.31 -29.78 -16.21
N GLU A 6 -17.77 -29.21 -17.32
CA GLU A 6 -17.56 -29.79 -18.66
C GLU A 6 -16.08 -29.81 -19.04
N SER A 7 -15.36 -28.73 -18.72
CA SER A 7 -13.92 -28.64 -19.00
C SER A 7 -13.09 -29.59 -18.13
N LEU A 8 -13.47 -29.81 -16.86
CA LEU A 8 -12.85 -30.78 -15.95
C LEU A 8 -13.06 -32.21 -16.46
N LEU A 9 -14.28 -32.56 -16.86
CA LEU A 9 -14.59 -33.87 -17.42
C LEU A 9 -13.89 -34.10 -18.76
N PHE A 10 -13.82 -33.08 -19.62
CA PHE A 10 -13.04 -33.14 -20.85
C PHE A 10 -11.55 -33.33 -20.57
N CYS A 11 -11.00 -32.56 -19.63
CA CYS A 11 -9.60 -32.67 -19.23
C CYS A 11 -9.29 -34.08 -18.69
N LEU A 12 -10.17 -34.64 -17.86
CA LEU A 12 -10.04 -36.00 -17.36
C LEU A 12 -9.98 -37.01 -18.51
N LYS A 13 -10.95 -36.97 -19.44
CA LYS A 13 -11.02 -37.90 -20.58
C LYS A 13 -9.78 -37.79 -21.47
N PHE A 14 -9.40 -36.56 -21.82
CA PHE A 14 -8.24 -36.30 -22.67
C PHE A 14 -6.93 -36.77 -22.03
N CYS A 15 -6.69 -36.38 -20.77
CA CYS A 15 -5.47 -36.78 -20.06
C CYS A 15 -5.40 -38.30 -19.87
N THR A 16 -6.52 -38.93 -19.48
CA THR A 16 -6.59 -40.39 -19.35
C THR A 16 -6.24 -41.07 -20.66
N ALA A 17 -6.81 -40.62 -21.78
CA ALA A 17 -6.55 -41.20 -23.10
C ALA A 17 -5.09 -40.98 -23.56
N ALA A 18 -4.57 -39.76 -23.43
CA ALA A 18 -3.22 -39.42 -23.87
C ALA A 18 -2.14 -40.19 -23.08
N ILE A 19 -2.29 -40.28 -21.76
CA ILE A 19 -1.35 -41.00 -20.90
C ILE A 19 -1.44 -42.51 -21.17
N SER A 20 -2.66 -43.05 -21.26
CA SER A 20 -2.88 -44.48 -21.55
C SER A 20 -2.29 -44.88 -22.91
N TYR A 21 -2.51 -44.06 -23.95
CA TYR A 21 -1.94 -44.28 -25.28
C TYR A 21 -0.42 -44.29 -25.25
N SER A 22 0.18 -43.34 -24.53
CA SER A 22 1.64 -43.24 -24.40
C SER A 22 2.22 -44.46 -23.67
N LEU A 23 1.58 -44.89 -22.58
CA LEU A 23 1.96 -46.10 -21.85
C LEU A 23 1.85 -47.36 -22.72
N CYS A 24 0.82 -47.48 -23.54
CA CYS A 24 0.64 -48.64 -24.42
C CYS A 24 1.67 -48.65 -25.57
N LYS A 25 1.82 -47.51 -26.27
CA LYS A 25 2.66 -47.38 -27.45
C LYS A 25 4.15 -47.56 -27.15
N PHE A 26 4.60 -47.09 -26.00
CA PHE A 26 6.02 -47.08 -25.64
C PHE A 26 6.37 -48.12 -24.56
N SER A 27 5.47 -49.06 -24.28
CA SER A 27 5.65 -50.14 -23.29
C SER A 27 6.89 -51.02 -23.52
N SER A 28 7.40 -51.07 -24.76
CA SER A 28 8.58 -51.83 -25.16
C SER A 28 9.89 -51.03 -25.22
N GLN A 29 9.83 -49.70 -25.04
CA GLN A 29 11.00 -48.82 -25.03
C GLN A 29 11.52 -48.60 -23.61
N SER A 30 12.79 -48.19 -23.47
CA SER A 30 13.36 -47.85 -22.15
C SER A 30 12.52 -46.77 -21.46
N SER A 31 12.49 -46.79 -20.13
CA SER A 31 11.69 -45.87 -19.32
C SER A 31 11.86 -44.40 -19.73
N ASP A 32 13.05 -44.02 -20.20
CA ASP A 32 13.37 -42.65 -20.61
C ASP A 32 12.68 -42.17 -21.89
N GLY A 33 12.34 -43.05 -22.84
CA GLY A 33 11.75 -42.66 -24.12
C GLY A 33 10.32 -42.12 -24.02
N TRP A 34 9.50 -42.67 -23.11
CA TRP A 34 8.11 -42.22 -22.95
C TRP A 34 7.97 -41.06 -21.95
N TYR A 35 8.94 -40.87 -21.05
CA TYR A 35 9.00 -39.68 -20.19
C TYR A 35 9.21 -38.39 -20.99
N SER A 36 9.94 -38.44 -22.12
CA SER A 36 10.09 -37.28 -23.01
C SER A 36 8.84 -36.94 -23.85
N CYS A 37 7.90 -37.88 -24.01
CA CYS A 37 6.72 -37.67 -24.85
C CYS A 37 5.53 -37.03 -24.10
N LEU A 38 5.55 -37.05 -22.76
CA LEU A 38 4.47 -36.53 -21.92
C LEU A 38 4.86 -35.16 -21.37
N SER A 39 4.01 -34.15 -21.60
CA SER A 39 4.26 -32.83 -21.04
C SER A 39 4.00 -32.85 -19.52
N PRO A 40 4.92 -32.30 -18.70
CA PRO A 40 4.72 -32.23 -17.24
C PRO A 40 3.41 -31.55 -16.84
N GLY A 41 3.00 -30.51 -17.57
CA GLY A 41 1.73 -29.82 -17.33
C GLY A 41 0.50 -30.71 -17.52
N LEU A 42 0.51 -31.67 -18.45
CA LEU A 42 -0.58 -32.62 -18.63
C LEU A 42 -0.67 -33.60 -17.45
N ILE A 43 0.47 -34.08 -16.95
CA ILE A 43 0.53 -34.99 -15.81
C ILE A 43 0.10 -34.31 -14.51
N LYS A 44 0.52 -33.06 -14.28
CA LYS A 44 0.08 -32.27 -13.13
C LYS A 44 -1.43 -31.98 -13.18
N LYS A 45 -1.97 -31.64 -14.34
CA LYS A 45 -3.43 -31.47 -14.54
C LYS A 45 -4.19 -32.77 -14.28
N PHE A 46 -3.68 -33.90 -14.78
CA PHE A 46 -4.30 -35.20 -14.50
C PHE A 46 -4.32 -35.51 -13.00
N GLN A 47 -3.20 -35.32 -12.29
CA GLN A 47 -3.13 -35.48 -10.83
C GLN A 47 -4.15 -34.60 -10.12
N PHE A 48 -4.22 -33.32 -10.47
CA PHE A 48 -5.17 -32.38 -9.89
C PHE A 48 -6.63 -32.83 -10.10
N VAL A 49 -7.01 -33.15 -11.34
CA VAL A 49 -8.40 -33.53 -11.68
C VAL A 49 -8.79 -34.85 -11.01
N VAL A 50 -7.90 -35.84 -10.98
CA VAL A 50 -8.14 -37.13 -10.33
C VAL A 50 -8.32 -36.96 -8.81
N LEU A 51 -7.42 -36.22 -8.15
CA LEU A 51 -7.53 -35.93 -6.72
C LEU A 51 -8.77 -35.10 -6.38
N ARG A 52 -9.17 -34.17 -7.26
CA ARG A 52 -10.38 -33.36 -7.08
C ARG A 52 -11.67 -34.18 -7.21
N LEU A 53 -11.80 -34.96 -8.28
CA LEU A 53 -13.08 -35.62 -8.61
C LEU A 53 -13.29 -36.96 -7.89
N PHE A 54 -12.23 -37.64 -7.48
CA PHE A 54 -12.31 -39.00 -6.92
C PHE A 54 -11.69 -39.05 -5.53
N SER A 55 -12.52 -39.25 -4.51
CA SER A 55 -12.05 -39.45 -3.13
C SER A 55 -11.24 -40.75 -3.00
N GLU A 56 -11.52 -41.76 -3.82
CA GLU A 56 -10.79 -43.05 -3.81
C GLU A 56 -9.33 -42.92 -4.24
N ALA A 57 -8.97 -41.81 -4.88
CA ALA A 57 -7.60 -41.51 -5.26
C ALA A 57 -6.78 -40.91 -4.10
N ARG A 58 -7.45 -40.43 -3.04
CA ARG A 58 -6.88 -39.75 -1.88
C ARG A 58 -6.48 -40.73 -0.77
N ASP A 59 -7.16 -41.87 -0.68
CA ASP A 59 -6.86 -42.89 0.31
C ASP A 59 -5.56 -43.66 -0.01
N PRO A 60 -4.60 -43.74 0.93
CA PRO A 60 -3.39 -44.53 0.76
C PRO A 60 -3.63 -46.05 0.88
N LEU A 61 -4.84 -46.48 1.28
CA LEU A 61 -5.12 -47.85 1.75
C LEU A 61 -5.76 -48.80 0.73
N TYR A 62 -6.09 -48.38 -0.49
CA TYR A 62 -6.67 -49.31 -1.48
C TYR A 62 -5.59 -50.10 -2.22
N ALA A 63 -5.32 -51.30 -1.72
CA ALA A 63 -4.43 -52.30 -2.28
C ALA A 63 -4.78 -52.67 -3.74
N GLU A 64 -3.73 -53.06 -4.46
CA GLU A 64 -3.67 -53.36 -5.88
C GLU A 64 -4.78 -54.30 -6.38
N ASP A 65 -5.59 -53.82 -7.32
CA ASP A 65 -6.18 -54.74 -8.31
C ASP A 65 -5.09 -55.04 -9.35
N THR A 66 -4.55 -56.24 -9.28
CA THR A 66 -3.55 -56.84 -10.19
C THR A 66 -4.12 -57.14 -11.58
N ALA A 67 -5.21 -56.49 -11.98
CA ALA A 67 -5.79 -56.66 -13.31
C ALA A 67 -4.98 -55.86 -14.34
N SER A 68 -4.32 -56.59 -15.24
CA SER A 68 -3.71 -56.06 -16.46
C SER A 68 -4.67 -55.12 -17.19
N PHE A 69 -4.15 -53.95 -17.60
CA PHE A 69 -4.84 -52.87 -18.29
C PHE A 69 -5.59 -53.38 -19.53
N PRO A 70 -6.94 -53.47 -19.56
CA PRO A 70 -7.65 -53.81 -20.76
C PRO A 70 -8.00 -52.50 -21.48
N TRP A 71 -7.01 -51.80 -22.03
CA TRP A 71 -7.35 -50.72 -22.96
C TRP A 71 -7.88 -51.34 -24.25
N ARG A 72 -9.20 -51.39 -24.39
CA ARG A 72 -9.86 -51.63 -25.67
C ARG A 72 -10.20 -50.26 -26.26
N PRO A 73 -9.53 -49.83 -27.35
CA PRO A 73 -9.93 -48.62 -28.03
C PRO A 73 -11.29 -48.87 -28.69
N LEU A 74 -12.17 -47.87 -28.58
CA LEU A 74 -13.47 -47.70 -29.26
C LEU A 74 -14.71 -48.05 -28.40
N CYS A 75 -15.42 -46.98 -28.02
CA CYS A 75 -16.81 -46.94 -27.53
C CYS A 75 -17.08 -47.48 -26.12
N LEU A 76 -16.56 -46.80 -25.10
CA LEU A 76 -17.06 -46.97 -23.74
C LEU A 76 -18.14 -45.91 -23.42
N PRO A 77 -19.32 -46.30 -22.89
CA PRO A 77 -20.30 -45.39 -22.29
C PRO A 77 -19.66 -44.45 -21.25
N SER A 78 -20.31 -43.32 -20.95
CA SER A 78 -19.76 -42.30 -20.03
C SER A 78 -19.37 -42.82 -18.64
N ALA A 79 -19.92 -43.96 -18.21
CA ALA A 79 -19.66 -44.62 -16.93
C ALA A 79 -18.25 -45.24 -16.79
N ASP A 80 -17.48 -45.39 -17.87
CA ASP A 80 -16.20 -46.12 -17.84
C ASP A 80 -14.96 -45.23 -17.72
N TRP A 81 -15.08 -43.91 -17.93
CA TRP A 81 -13.93 -43.00 -17.84
C TRP A 81 -13.41 -42.80 -16.42
N ARG A 82 -14.30 -42.85 -15.40
CA ARG A 82 -13.90 -42.86 -13.99
C ARG A 82 -13.05 -44.08 -13.66
N ARG A 83 -13.52 -45.26 -14.09
CA ARG A 83 -12.78 -46.52 -13.89
C ARG A 83 -11.44 -46.50 -14.62
N ALA A 84 -11.42 -46.08 -15.88
CA ALA A 84 -10.18 -45.97 -16.65
C ALA A 84 -9.16 -45.02 -15.99
N ALA A 85 -9.60 -43.86 -15.50
CA ALA A 85 -8.75 -42.91 -14.80
C ALA A 85 -8.21 -43.47 -13.47
N LEU A 86 -9.04 -44.16 -12.68
CA LEU A 86 -8.62 -44.79 -11.43
C LEU A 86 -7.69 -45.99 -11.67
N CYS A 87 -7.93 -46.80 -12.70
CA CYS A 87 -7.02 -47.87 -13.11
C CYS A 87 -5.65 -47.31 -13.51
N LEU A 88 -5.64 -46.22 -14.29
CA LEU A 88 -4.39 -45.52 -14.64
C LEU A 88 -3.70 -44.94 -13.39
N TRP A 89 -4.45 -44.34 -12.47
CA TRP A 89 -3.92 -43.79 -11.21
C TRP A 89 -3.24 -44.86 -10.34
N ARG A 90 -3.77 -46.08 -10.34
CA ARG A 90 -3.23 -47.22 -9.58
C ARG A 90 -2.06 -47.93 -10.29
N GLN A 91 -1.85 -47.68 -11.57
CA GLN A 91 -0.85 -48.38 -12.36
C GLN A 91 0.58 -48.08 -11.87
N ARG A 92 1.38 -49.13 -11.65
CA ARG A 92 2.77 -49.03 -11.17
C ARG A 92 3.65 -48.15 -12.06
N ALA A 93 3.59 -48.31 -13.38
CA ALA A 93 4.37 -47.50 -14.32
C ALA A 93 4.07 -45.99 -14.18
N PHE A 94 2.80 -45.65 -13.95
CA PHE A 94 2.38 -44.27 -13.69
C PHE A 94 2.82 -43.80 -12.30
N ARG A 95 2.77 -44.64 -11.27
CA ARG A 95 3.30 -44.28 -9.93
C ARG A 95 4.81 -44.05 -9.92
N GLU A 96 5.58 -44.81 -10.70
CA GLU A 96 7.02 -44.57 -10.86
C GLU A 96 7.31 -43.25 -11.60
N LEU A 97 6.49 -42.89 -12.59
CA LEU A 97 6.55 -41.56 -13.24
C LEU A 97 6.39 -40.43 -12.21
N LEU A 98 5.44 -40.57 -11.29
CA LEU A 98 5.16 -39.56 -10.27
C LEU A 98 6.27 -39.39 -9.22
N LYS A 99 7.31 -40.24 -9.19
CA LYS A 99 8.48 -40.05 -8.31
C LYS A 99 9.51 -39.06 -8.88
N LYS A 100 9.41 -38.73 -10.17
CA LYS A 100 10.31 -37.79 -10.84
C LYS A 100 9.88 -36.35 -10.54
N LYS A 101 10.85 -35.51 -10.15
CA LYS A 101 10.62 -34.12 -9.71
C LYS A 101 9.81 -33.27 -10.70
N GLU A 102 10.03 -33.44 -12.00
CA GLU A 102 9.35 -32.67 -13.06
C GLU A 102 7.83 -32.88 -13.06
N PHE A 103 7.37 -34.07 -12.66
CA PHE A 103 5.96 -34.44 -12.67
C PHE A 103 5.27 -34.26 -11.32
N HIS A 104 5.97 -33.82 -10.27
CA HIS A 104 5.35 -33.54 -8.98
C HIS A 104 4.33 -32.41 -9.12
N LEU A 105 3.08 -32.68 -8.75
CA LEU A 105 2.14 -31.61 -8.45
C LEU A 105 2.60 -30.94 -7.14
N THR A 106 3.10 -29.71 -7.24
CA THR A 106 3.51 -28.94 -6.06
C THR A 106 2.33 -28.19 -5.46
N TYR A 107 2.46 -27.74 -4.22
CA TYR A 107 1.45 -26.90 -3.58
C TYR A 107 1.15 -25.64 -4.41
N ARG A 108 2.20 -24.99 -4.94
CA ARG A 108 2.06 -23.83 -5.84
C ARG A 108 1.23 -24.17 -7.09
N ASP A 109 1.53 -25.29 -7.75
CA ASP A 109 0.80 -25.73 -8.94
C ASP A 109 -0.68 -26.00 -8.60
N TRP A 110 -0.96 -26.61 -7.44
CA TRP A 110 -2.33 -26.88 -6.99
C TRP A 110 -3.12 -25.60 -6.76
N VAL A 111 -2.56 -24.61 -6.03
CA VAL A 111 -3.24 -23.32 -5.80
C VAL A 111 -3.53 -22.60 -7.12
N GLN A 112 -2.57 -22.61 -8.07
CA GLN A 112 -2.77 -22.01 -9.39
C GLN A 112 -3.91 -22.67 -10.17
N LEU A 113 -3.98 -24.00 -10.17
CA LEU A 113 -5.06 -24.74 -10.83
C LEU A 113 -6.41 -24.52 -10.15
N GLU A 114 -6.44 -24.40 -8.82
CA GLU A 114 -7.66 -24.14 -8.07
C GLU A 114 -8.23 -22.74 -8.35
N LEU A 115 -7.38 -21.72 -8.42
CA LEU A 115 -7.81 -20.33 -8.71
C LEU A 115 -8.40 -20.17 -10.12
N GLU A 116 -8.09 -21.06 -11.07
CA GLU A 116 -8.71 -21.07 -12.39
C GLU A 116 -10.16 -21.59 -12.38
N ILE A 117 -10.60 -22.27 -11.32
CA ILE A 117 -11.94 -22.86 -11.21
C ILE A 117 -12.95 -21.80 -10.81
N HIS A 118 -14.10 -21.78 -11.50
CA HIS A 118 -15.19 -20.89 -11.19
C HIS A 118 -16.23 -21.65 -10.34
N PRO A 119 -16.47 -21.25 -9.07
CA PRO A 119 -17.42 -21.89 -8.17
C PRO A 119 -18.80 -22.15 -8.76
N GLU A 120 -19.31 -21.19 -9.55
CA GLU A 120 -20.65 -21.20 -10.12
C GLU A 120 -20.88 -22.31 -11.16
N VAL A 121 -19.80 -22.77 -11.81
CA VAL A 121 -19.86 -23.79 -12.87
C VAL A 121 -19.03 -25.02 -12.51
N ASP A 122 -18.66 -25.17 -11.24
CA ASP A 122 -17.87 -26.28 -10.74
C ASP A 122 -18.66 -27.60 -10.72
N SER A 123 -17.93 -28.72 -10.71
CA SER A 123 -18.50 -30.06 -10.54
C SER A 123 -18.83 -30.39 -9.09
N LEU A 124 -18.13 -29.78 -8.13
CA LEU A 124 -18.29 -30.01 -6.70
C LEU A 124 -19.26 -28.99 -6.09
N SER A 125 -20.07 -29.44 -5.13
CA SER A 125 -20.82 -28.54 -4.24
C SER A 125 -19.88 -27.76 -3.31
N ASP A 126 -20.37 -26.70 -2.69
CA ASP A 126 -19.55 -25.86 -1.80
C ASP A 126 -18.97 -26.64 -0.61
N ILE A 127 -19.71 -27.62 -0.07
CA ILE A 127 -19.24 -28.49 1.03
C ILE A 127 -18.14 -29.42 0.53
N GLU A 128 -18.35 -30.11 -0.60
CA GLU A 128 -17.34 -31.02 -1.16
C GLU A 128 -16.06 -30.28 -1.56
N ARG A 129 -16.18 -29.02 -2.01
CA ARG A 129 -15.04 -28.17 -2.31
C ARG A 129 -14.28 -27.79 -1.05
N TRP A 130 -14.98 -27.42 0.01
CA TRP A 130 -14.37 -27.15 1.32
C TRP A 130 -13.63 -28.39 1.85
N ASP A 131 -14.26 -29.57 1.82
CA ASP A 131 -13.64 -30.84 2.24
C ASP A 131 -12.39 -31.15 1.40
N PHE A 132 -12.45 -30.93 0.08
CA PHE A 132 -11.30 -31.10 -0.79
C PHE A 132 -10.15 -30.14 -0.44
N HIS A 133 -10.45 -28.87 -0.15
CA HIS A 133 -9.42 -27.90 0.23
C HIS A 133 -8.79 -28.25 1.57
N GLN A 134 -9.58 -28.69 2.56
CA GLN A 134 -9.06 -29.13 3.85
C GLN A 134 -8.11 -30.31 3.69
N TRP A 135 -8.54 -31.34 2.96
CA TRP A 135 -7.68 -32.50 2.66
C TRP A 135 -6.41 -32.09 1.92
N ALA A 136 -6.54 -31.29 0.84
CA ALA A 136 -5.41 -30.91 0.01
C ALA A 136 -4.37 -30.11 0.80
N ILE A 137 -4.81 -29.13 1.57
CA ILE A 137 -3.92 -28.26 2.34
C ILE A 137 -3.38 -29.01 3.56
N ARG A 138 -4.24 -29.47 4.47
CA ARG A 138 -3.83 -29.96 5.80
C ARG A 138 -3.30 -31.38 5.79
N GLU A 139 -3.84 -32.26 4.94
CA GLU A 139 -3.48 -33.69 4.94
C GLU A 139 -2.48 -34.04 3.83
N HIS A 140 -2.53 -33.34 2.68
CA HIS A 140 -1.68 -33.69 1.53
C HIS A 140 -0.43 -32.81 1.39
N PHE A 141 -0.56 -31.49 1.28
CA PHE A 141 0.56 -30.61 0.92
C PHE A 141 1.34 -30.08 2.13
N LEU A 142 0.66 -29.71 3.21
CA LEU A 142 1.32 -29.19 4.41
C LEU A 142 2.33 -30.19 5.01
N PRO A 143 1.98 -31.47 5.31
CA PRO A 143 2.92 -32.42 5.91
C PRO A 143 3.97 -32.97 4.94
N LYS A 144 3.82 -32.73 3.64
CA LYS A 144 4.68 -33.31 2.61
C LYS A 144 6.01 -32.52 2.51
N PRO A 145 7.15 -33.19 2.26
CA PRO A 145 8.43 -32.49 2.16
C PRO A 145 8.49 -31.49 0.99
N SER A 146 9.22 -30.38 1.15
CA SER A 146 9.42 -29.37 0.08
C SER A 146 10.08 -29.98 -1.17
N ALA A 147 11.00 -30.94 -0.99
CA ALA A 147 11.61 -31.67 -2.09
C ALA A 147 10.61 -32.49 -2.93
N ALA A 148 9.47 -32.85 -2.35
CA ALA A 148 8.36 -33.55 -3.00
C ALA A 148 7.20 -32.60 -3.37
N GLY A 149 7.42 -31.28 -3.28
CA GLY A 149 6.45 -30.25 -3.63
C GLY A 149 5.45 -29.86 -2.53
N GLY A 150 5.70 -30.23 -1.27
CA GLY A 150 4.92 -29.81 -0.10
C GLY A 150 5.54 -28.63 0.66
N CYS A 151 5.19 -28.50 1.95
CA CYS A 151 5.60 -27.38 2.81
C CYS A 151 6.39 -27.78 4.08
N ASP A 152 6.88 -29.02 4.20
CA ASP A 152 7.67 -29.52 5.35
C ASP A 152 6.96 -29.41 6.73
N GLY A 153 5.64 -29.27 6.75
CA GLY A 153 4.86 -29.00 7.96
C GLY A 153 4.88 -27.53 8.40
N ASP A 154 5.53 -26.64 7.66
CA ASP A 154 5.59 -25.21 7.96
C ASP A 154 4.40 -24.45 7.37
N LEU A 155 3.51 -24.01 8.27
CA LEU A 155 2.33 -23.23 7.94
C LEU A 155 2.68 -21.82 7.43
N GLU A 156 3.81 -21.24 7.87
CA GLU A 156 4.29 -19.94 7.40
C GLU A 156 4.66 -20.02 5.91
N THR A 157 5.37 -21.08 5.53
CA THR A 157 5.73 -21.38 4.12
C THR A 157 4.49 -21.62 3.26
N ALA A 158 3.49 -22.36 3.76
CA ALA A 158 2.24 -22.58 3.04
C ALA A 158 1.49 -21.25 2.80
N CYS A 159 1.32 -20.41 3.82
CA CYS A 159 0.70 -19.10 3.70
C CYS A 159 1.45 -18.19 2.72
N THR A 160 2.79 -18.20 2.78
CA THR A 160 3.67 -17.44 1.87
C THR A 160 3.43 -17.83 0.41
N ILE A 161 3.43 -19.13 0.09
CA ILE A 161 3.17 -19.63 -1.26
C ILE A 161 1.78 -19.23 -1.75
N LEU A 162 0.77 -19.34 -0.88
CA LEU A 162 -0.61 -19.01 -1.23
C LEU A 162 -0.75 -17.52 -1.55
N VAL A 163 -0.18 -16.63 -0.73
CA VAL A 163 -0.19 -15.18 -0.99
C VAL A 163 0.54 -14.84 -2.29
N ASP A 164 1.71 -15.45 -2.55
CA ASP A 164 2.46 -15.24 -3.80
C ASP A 164 1.61 -15.62 -5.03
N VAL A 165 0.93 -16.77 -4.97
CA VAL A 165 0.09 -17.25 -6.07
C VAL A 165 -1.15 -16.37 -6.25
N LEU A 166 -1.80 -15.92 -5.16
CA LEU A 166 -2.92 -14.99 -5.24
C LEU A 166 -2.51 -13.67 -5.92
N MET A 167 -1.36 -13.12 -5.52
CA MET A 167 -0.82 -11.90 -6.11
C MET A 167 -0.53 -12.07 -7.61
N ASP A 168 0.09 -13.18 -8.02
CA ASP A 168 0.36 -13.49 -9.44
C ASP A 168 -0.94 -13.68 -10.25
N PHE A 169 -1.94 -14.34 -9.66
CA PHE A 169 -3.23 -14.55 -10.28
C PHE A 169 -3.96 -13.22 -10.53
N CYS A 170 -4.01 -12.34 -9.53
CA CYS A 170 -4.60 -11.01 -9.64
C CYS A 170 -3.93 -10.14 -10.70
N GLN A 171 -2.66 -10.38 -11.05
CA GLN A 171 -1.94 -9.69 -12.13
C GLN A 171 -2.25 -10.25 -13.52
N SER A 172 -2.29 -11.58 -13.63
CA SER A 172 -2.55 -12.26 -14.91
C SER A 172 -4.00 -12.11 -15.38
N SER A 173 -4.94 -11.96 -14.44
CA SER A 173 -6.33 -11.71 -14.75
C SER A 173 -6.48 -10.31 -15.37
N ARG A 174 -6.66 -10.25 -16.69
CA ARG A 174 -7.19 -9.05 -17.39
C ARG A 174 -8.62 -8.68 -16.93
N ARG A 175 -9.24 -9.47 -16.04
CA ARG A 175 -10.65 -9.40 -15.66
C ARG A 175 -10.91 -8.75 -14.31
N CYS A 176 -9.90 -8.15 -13.68
CA CYS A 176 -10.17 -7.14 -12.67
C CYS A 176 -10.67 -5.90 -13.41
N ASP A 177 -11.89 -5.97 -13.94
CA ASP A 177 -12.56 -4.82 -14.52
C ASP A 177 -12.61 -3.74 -13.44
N ALA A 178 -11.83 -2.70 -13.70
CA ALA A 178 -11.96 -1.42 -13.08
C ALA A 178 -13.36 -0.92 -13.43
N HIS A 179 -14.25 -0.81 -12.44
CA HIS A 179 -15.28 0.23 -12.29
C HIS A 179 -16.24 -0.18 -11.18
N SER A 180 -15.79 0.00 -9.93
CA SER A 180 -16.67 0.49 -8.87
C SER A 180 -15.79 0.97 -7.73
N GLU A 181 -15.71 2.28 -7.52
CA GLU A 181 -15.00 2.90 -6.40
C GLU A 181 -15.60 2.51 -5.02
N ASN A 182 -16.65 1.68 -4.98
CA ASN A 182 -17.36 1.34 -3.76
C ASN A 182 -17.53 -0.16 -3.45
N ASP A 183 -17.00 -1.09 -4.24
CA ASP A 183 -17.05 -2.51 -3.88
C ASP A 183 -15.65 -3.07 -3.60
N LEU A 184 -15.27 -2.98 -2.32
CA LEU A 184 -14.16 -3.72 -1.68
C LEU A 184 -14.45 -5.22 -1.53
N VAL A 185 -15.57 -5.71 -2.09
CA VAL A 185 -15.84 -7.14 -2.14
C VAL A 185 -14.81 -7.75 -3.10
N LEU A 186 -14.16 -8.82 -2.66
CA LEU A 186 -13.36 -9.74 -3.49
C LEU A 186 -14.27 -10.48 -4.51
N GLY A 187 -15.13 -9.74 -5.21
CA GLY A 187 -16.31 -10.24 -5.93
C GLY A 187 -16.10 -10.36 -7.44
N GLY A 188 -15.03 -9.82 -8.00
CA GLY A 188 -14.75 -9.93 -9.44
C GLY A 188 -14.09 -11.24 -9.87
N CYS A 189 -13.63 -12.08 -8.93
CA CYS A 189 -12.98 -13.36 -9.21
C CYS A 189 -13.49 -14.42 -8.23
N THR A 190 -14.66 -15.00 -8.51
CA THR A 190 -15.40 -15.90 -7.59
C THR A 190 -14.55 -17.08 -7.07
N GLY A 191 -13.61 -17.63 -7.86
CA GLY A 191 -12.67 -18.68 -7.43
C GLY A 191 -11.63 -18.25 -6.38
N SER A 192 -11.41 -16.95 -6.21
CA SER A 192 -10.50 -16.40 -5.20
C SER A 192 -11.07 -16.48 -3.79
N ARG A 193 -12.39 -16.60 -3.59
CA ARG A 193 -13.01 -16.49 -2.26
C ARG A 193 -12.72 -17.70 -1.38
N ASP A 194 -12.82 -18.90 -1.94
CA ASP A 194 -12.64 -20.14 -1.18
C ASP A 194 -11.17 -20.30 -0.76
N VAL A 195 -10.24 -20.09 -1.70
CA VAL A 195 -8.79 -20.10 -1.43
C VAL A 195 -8.41 -19.00 -0.42
N PHE A 196 -9.02 -17.82 -0.52
CA PHE A 196 -8.80 -16.75 0.45
C PHE A 196 -9.36 -17.10 1.84
N SER A 197 -10.50 -17.79 1.93
CA SER A 197 -11.01 -18.28 3.22
C SER A 197 -10.07 -19.31 3.87
N ARG A 198 -9.40 -20.15 3.06
CA ARG A 198 -8.36 -21.06 3.56
C ARG A 198 -7.18 -20.27 4.13
N LEU A 199 -6.76 -19.19 3.46
CA LEU A 199 -5.72 -18.30 3.99
C LEU A 199 -6.13 -17.66 5.32
N GLN A 200 -7.37 -17.20 5.46
CA GLN A 200 -7.88 -16.65 6.72
C GLN A 200 -7.81 -17.67 7.86
N GLU A 201 -8.20 -18.93 7.60
CA GLU A 201 -8.12 -20.01 8.59
C GLU A 201 -6.67 -20.33 8.98
N MET A 202 -5.76 -20.46 8.01
CA MET A 202 -4.35 -20.73 8.29
C MET A 202 -3.68 -19.56 9.01
N ALA A 203 -4.02 -18.31 8.67
CA ALA A 203 -3.53 -17.14 9.37
C ALA A 203 -4.03 -17.09 10.83
N ALA A 204 -5.30 -17.44 11.06
CA ALA A 204 -5.84 -17.53 12.42
C ALA A 204 -5.15 -18.63 13.24
N ASP A 205 -4.82 -19.78 12.63
CA ASP A 205 -4.07 -20.86 13.28
C ASP A 205 -2.65 -20.39 13.67
N LEU A 206 -1.98 -19.61 12.81
CA LEU A 206 -0.67 -19.01 13.11
C LEU A 206 -0.74 -18.03 14.29
N GLU A 207 -1.82 -17.26 14.40
CA GLU A 207 -2.05 -16.32 15.52
C GLU A 207 -2.40 -17.02 16.85
N GLN A 208 -2.94 -18.23 16.79
CA GLN A 208 -3.33 -19.05 17.96
C GLN A 208 -2.26 -20.08 18.38
N GLY A 209 -1.26 -20.33 17.53
CA GLY A 209 -0.20 -21.30 17.78
C GLY A 209 0.56 -21.02 19.09
N PRO A 210 1.15 -22.06 19.71
CA PRO A 210 1.89 -21.89 20.96
C PRO A 210 2.98 -20.85 20.76
N VAL A 211 2.96 -19.79 21.56
CA VAL A 211 4.06 -18.84 21.71
C VAL A 211 5.29 -19.68 22.04
N MET A 212 6.13 -19.96 21.04
CA MET A 212 7.23 -20.90 21.22
C MET A 212 8.05 -20.45 22.43
N ALA A 213 8.20 -21.38 23.37
CA ALA A 213 9.11 -21.22 24.48
C ALA A 213 10.50 -20.87 23.91
N GLN A 214 11.01 -19.72 24.34
CA GLN A 214 12.42 -19.30 24.37
C GLN A 214 13.42 -20.19 23.61
N GLY A 215 14.01 -19.67 22.52
CA GLY A 215 15.26 -20.25 21.98
C GLY A 215 15.71 -19.82 20.59
N HIS A 216 14.80 -19.43 19.69
CA HIS A 216 15.16 -19.02 18.32
C HIS A 216 14.87 -17.55 18.06
N ALA A 217 15.77 -16.92 17.30
CA ALA A 217 15.91 -15.47 17.14
C ALA A 217 14.60 -14.77 16.72
N PRO A 218 14.30 -13.58 17.25
CA PRO A 218 13.06 -12.83 17.01
C PRO A 218 13.07 -12.09 15.65
N SER A 219 13.64 -12.68 14.61
CA SER A 219 14.03 -11.95 13.39
C SER A 219 13.22 -12.28 12.14
N ARG A 220 12.23 -13.18 12.19
CA ARG A 220 11.31 -13.39 11.07
C ARG A 220 10.03 -12.63 11.40
N GLY A 221 9.90 -11.44 10.80
CA GLY A 221 8.65 -10.69 10.85
C GLY A 221 7.49 -11.45 10.20
N HIS A 222 6.28 -10.91 10.25
CA HIS A 222 5.09 -11.58 9.79
C HIS A 222 5.18 -11.88 8.27
N PHE A 223 4.92 -13.14 7.91
CA PHE A 223 5.12 -13.69 6.56
C PHE A 223 4.55 -12.81 5.44
N LEU A 224 3.38 -12.19 5.68
CA LEU A 224 2.70 -11.32 4.73
C LEU A 224 3.54 -10.10 4.33
N PHE A 225 4.12 -9.40 5.31
CA PHE A 225 4.97 -8.24 5.03
C PHE A 225 6.28 -8.67 4.38
N GLY A 226 6.81 -9.85 4.74
CA GLY A 226 7.95 -10.47 4.03
C GLY A 226 7.68 -10.70 2.54
N VAL A 227 6.48 -11.17 2.17
CA VAL A 227 6.08 -11.30 0.76
C VAL A 227 6.02 -9.92 0.10
N PHE A 228 5.31 -8.97 0.71
CA PHE A 228 5.13 -7.63 0.15
C PHE A 228 6.46 -6.92 -0.08
N CYS A 229 7.34 -6.90 0.91
CA CYS A 229 8.66 -6.29 0.81
C CYS A 229 9.49 -6.90 -0.33
N ARG A 230 9.52 -8.24 -0.46
CA ARG A 230 10.26 -8.90 -1.55
C ARG A 230 9.73 -8.51 -2.93
N ARG A 231 8.41 -8.40 -3.09
CA ARG A 231 7.79 -8.03 -4.36
C ARG A 231 8.06 -6.56 -4.72
N PHE A 232 7.89 -5.64 -3.77
CA PHE A 232 8.18 -4.23 -4.02
C PHE A 232 9.67 -3.97 -4.27
N GLN A 233 10.57 -4.67 -3.60
CA GLN A 233 12.01 -4.61 -3.88
C GLN A 233 12.34 -5.07 -5.31
N ALA A 234 11.66 -6.11 -5.82
CA ALA A 234 11.84 -6.56 -7.20
C ALA A 234 11.38 -5.50 -8.23
N LEU A 235 10.47 -4.60 -7.85
CA LEU A 235 9.94 -3.52 -8.70
C LEU A 235 10.69 -2.19 -8.53
N ALA A 236 11.64 -2.08 -7.59
CA ALA A 236 12.28 -0.82 -7.24
C ALA A 236 13.19 -0.22 -8.35
N GLY A 237 13.56 -1.01 -9.36
CA GLY A 237 14.52 -0.61 -10.41
C GLY A 237 13.92 -0.08 -11.73
N GLY A 238 12.60 -0.09 -11.89
CA GLY A 238 11.96 0.42 -13.12
C GLY A 238 11.55 1.88 -12.96
N GLY A 239 12.14 2.79 -13.73
CA GLY A 239 11.73 4.20 -13.80
C GLY A 239 10.70 4.49 -14.89
N ASP A 240 10.14 3.47 -15.54
CA ASP A 240 9.18 3.64 -16.63
C ASP A 240 7.73 3.66 -16.12
N VAL A 241 6.82 4.21 -16.93
CA VAL A 241 5.39 4.28 -16.54
C VAL A 241 4.80 2.88 -16.31
N ALA A 242 5.31 1.86 -17.03
CA ALA A 242 4.85 0.49 -16.89
C ALA A 242 5.20 -0.11 -15.52
N SER A 243 6.42 0.08 -15.00
CA SER A 243 6.80 -0.36 -13.65
C SER A 243 5.97 0.36 -12.57
N HIS A 244 5.71 1.65 -12.74
CA HIS A 244 4.88 2.43 -11.81
C HIS A 244 3.44 1.90 -11.76
N LEU A 245 2.83 1.63 -12.90
CA LEU A 245 1.49 1.03 -12.98
C LEU A 245 1.47 -0.40 -12.40
N GLN A 246 2.52 -1.19 -12.67
CA GLN A 246 2.65 -2.52 -12.10
C GLN A 246 2.74 -2.46 -10.56
N ARG A 247 3.57 -1.55 -10.02
CA ARG A 247 3.71 -1.33 -8.58
C ARG A 247 2.39 -0.89 -7.93
N GLN A 248 1.65 0.03 -8.56
CA GLN A 248 0.32 0.43 -8.08
C GLN A 248 -0.67 -0.74 -8.07
N ARG A 249 -0.64 -1.60 -9.09
CA ARG A 249 -1.49 -2.80 -9.15
C ARG A 249 -1.13 -3.83 -8.08
N GLU A 250 0.17 -4.03 -7.82
CA GLU A 250 0.61 -4.88 -6.71
C GLU A 250 0.13 -4.33 -5.37
N LEU A 251 0.29 -3.04 -5.14
CA LEU A 251 -0.12 -2.38 -3.89
C LEU A 251 -1.63 -2.49 -3.64
N LEU A 252 -2.45 -2.33 -4.69
CA LEU A 252 -3.89 -2.55 -4.62
C LEU A 252 -4.24 -3.99 -4.23
N THR A 253 -3.49 -4.97 -4.73
CA THR A 253 -3.71 -6.38 -4.41
C THR A 253 -3.25 -6.68 -2.98
N CYS A 254 -2.09 -6.14 -2.55
CA CYS A 254 -1.63 -6.20 -1.17
C CYS A 254 -2.68 -5.64 -0.20
N LYS A 255 -3.22 -4.46 -0.51
CA LYS A 255 -4.29 -3.82 0.26
C LYS A 255 -5.51 -4.73 0.39
N ARG A 256 -5.97 -5.35 -0.70
CA ARG A 256 -7.11 -6.28 -0.69
C ARG A 256 -6.86 -7.50 0.18
N ILE A 257 -5.68 -8.12 0.05
CA ILE A 257 -5.30 -9.28 0.88
C ILE A 257 -5.26 -8.87 2.35
N LEU A 258 -4.62 -7.74 2.66
CA LEU A 258 -4.49 -7.21 4.02
C LEU A 258 -5.86 -7.00 4.68
N LEU A 259 -6.80 -6.34 3.99
CA LEU A 259 -8.14 -6.04 4.50
C LEU A 259 -9.02 -7.28 4.66
N GLY A 260 -8.75 -8.34 3.91
CA GLY A 260 -9.45 -9.59 4.05
C GLY A 260 -8.90 -10.46 5.18
N LEU A 261 -7.69 -10.23 5.68
CA LEU A 261 -7.17 -10.94 6.85
C LEU A 261 -7.69 -10.34 8.15
N SER A 262 -7.34 -10.96 9.28
CA SER A 262 -7.74 -10.44 10.60
C SER A 262 -7.03 -9.10 10.88
N PRO A 263 -7.71 -8.12 11.51
CA PRO A 263 -7.09 -6.85 11.94
C PRO A 263 -5.86 -7.00 12.84
N SER A 264 -5.71 -8.15 13.51
CA SER A 264 -4.53 -8.51 14.32
C SER A 264 -3.23 -8.61 13.54
N VAL A 265 -3.30 -8.76 12.21
CA VAL A 265 -2.10 -8.73 11.34
C VAL A 265 -1.44 -7.34 11.34
N LEU A 266 -2.22 -6.26 11.55
CA LEU A 266 -1.67 -4.89 11.55
C LEU A 266 -1.09 -4.47 12.90
N VAL A 267 -1.68 -4.98 13.96
CA VAL A 267 -1.32 -4.65 15.34
C VAL A 267 -1.10 -5.95 16.08
N GLY A 268 0.17 -6.31 16.25
CA GLY A 268 0.56 -7.58 16.86
C GLY A 268 -0.02 -7.75 18.27
N SER A 269 -0.16 -9.00 18.71
CA SER A 269 -0.64 -9.27 20.08
C SER A 269 0.37 -8.79 21.13
N PRO A 270 -0.07 -8.15 22.22
CA PRO A 270 0.82 -7.69 23.28
C PRO A 270 1.57 -8.88 23.91
N ARG A 271 2.88 -8.75 24.12
CA ARG A 271 3.71 -9.81 24.73
C ARG A 271 3.34 -9.98 26.20
N ALA A 272 3.03 -11.21 26.61
CA ALA A 272 2.45 -11.55 27.92
C ALA A 272 3.29 -11.16 29.17
N ALA A 273 4.56 -10.76 28.99
CA ALA A 273 5.50 -10.54 30.09
C ALA A 273 5.59 -9.07 30.57
N GLN A 274 5.31 -8.08 29.72
CA GLN A 274 5.43 -6.65 30.07
C GLN A 274 4.41 -5.78 29.31
N PRO A 275 3.95 -4.65 29.88
CA PRO A 275 3.11 -3.67 29.19
C PRO A 275 3.93 -2.90 28.16
N THR A 276 4.27 -3.56 27.06
CA THR A 276 4.93 -2.96 25.90
C THR A 276 3.89 -2.67 24.83
N ALA A 277 4.13 -1.64 24.02
CA ALA A 277 3.32 -1.40 22.83
C ALA A 277 3.25 -2.68 21.97
N PRO A 278 2.09 -2.99 21.37
CA PRO A 278 2.00 -4.04 20.36
C PRO A 278 2.96 -3.74 19.21
N ASP A 279 3.46 -4.80 18.56
CA ASP A 279 4.35 -4.65 17.43
C ASP A 279 3.56 -4.20 16.19
N CYS A 280 3.84 -2.98 15.73
CA CYS A 280 3.28 -2.39 14.51
C CYS A 280 4.38 -2.05 13.49
N THR A 281 5.62 -2.47 13.73
CA THR A 281 6.80 -1.97 13.01
C THR A 281 6.74 -2.27 11.52
N GLU A 282 6.33 -3.48 11.14
CA GLU A 282 6.22 -3.88 9.74
C GLU A 282 5.08 -3.17 9.00
N PHE A 283 3.94 -2.97 9.67
CA PHE A 283 2.85 -2.18 9.10
C PHE A 283 3.27 -0.72 8.91
N PHE A 284 3.95 -0.12 9.90
CA PHE A 284 4.48 1.24 9.80
C PHE A 284 5.49 1.36 8.66
N HIS A 285 6.36 0.36 8.49
CA HIS A 285 7.28 0.32 7.36
C HIS A 285 6.50 0.29 6.03
N LEU A 286 5.50 -0.58 5.88
CA LEU A 286 4.67 -0.65 4.67
C LEU A 286 3.93 0.68 4.41
N VAL A 287 3.42 1.33 5.44
CA VAL A 287 2.72 2.62 5.31
C VAL A 287 3.68 3.71 4.86
N ASN A 288 4.81 3.83 5.54
CA ASN A 288 5.80 4.88 5.28
C ASN A 288 6.56 4.65 3.97
N SER A 289 6.68 3.44 3.45
CA SER A 289 7.40 3.17 2.18
C SER A 289 6.46 3.10 0.97
N GLU A 290 5.30 2.45 1.09
CA GLU A 290 4.45 2.14 -0.06
C GLU A 290 3.07 2.79 0.03
N LEU A 291 2.30 2.57 1.11
CA LEU A 291 0.88 2.99 1.12
C LEU A 291 0.70 4.51 1.11
N ARG A 292 1.66 5.29 1.65
CA ARG A 292 1.63 6.75 1.56
C ARG A 292 1.57 7.25 0.11
N ASN A 293 2.16 6.50 -0.83
CA ASN A 293 2.21 6.85 -2.25
C ASN A 293 0.91 6.53 -3.01
N PHE A 294 -0.05 5.88 -2.34
CA PHE A 294 -1.36 5.53 -2.89
C PHE A 294 -2.49 6.43 -2.37
N CYS A 295 -2.17 7.40 -1.52
CA CYS A 295 -3.15 8.29 -0.89
C CYS A 295 -3.78 9.26 -1.90
N SER A 296 -5.02 9.01 -2.32
CA SER A 296 -5.80 9.88 -3.23
C SER A 296 -6.29 11.18 -2.57
N HIS A 297 -6.33 11.24 -1.22
CA HIS A 297 -6.94 12.34 -0.46
C HIS A 297 -5.92 13.30 0.17
N GLY A 298 -4.86 13.69 -0.54
CA GLY A 298 -3.98 14.77 -0.07
C GLY A 298 -3.15 14.43 1.17
N GLY A 299 -2.63 13.20 1.25
CA GLY A 299 -1.79 12.76 2.37
C GLY A 299 -2.55 12.06 3.49
N ALA A 300 -3.56 11.25 3.15
CA ALA A 300 -4.26 10.37 4.08
C ALA A 300 -4.57 8.99 3.45
N LEU A 301 -4.49 7.94 4.27
CA LEU A 301 -4.88 6.58 3.93
C LEU A 301 -6.38 6.49 3.70
N THR A 302 -6.80 5.49 2.96
CA THR A 302 -8.20 5.18 2.72
C THR A 302 -8.90 4.72 4.01
N HIS A 303 -10.21 4.96 4.09
CA HIS A 303 -11.01 4.67 5.27
C HIS A 303 -10.94 3.20 5.71
N ASP A 304 -10.96 2.27 4.76
CA ASP A 304 -10.89 0.82 4.97
C ASP A 304 -9.61 0.36 5.68
N ILE A 305 -8.43 0.88 5.29
CA ILE A 305 -7.16 0.56 5.98
C ILE A 305 -7.16 1.20 7.36
N THR A 306 -7.58 2.47 7.44
CA THR A 306 -7.60 3.22 8.69
C THR A 306 -8.46 2.50 9.74
N ILE A 307 -9.70 2.14 9.39
CA ILE A 307 -10.60 1.44 10.31
C ILE A 307 -10.10 0.03 10.64
N HIS A 308 -9.47 -0.66 9.69
CA HIS A 308 -8.88 -1.97 9.94
C HIS A 308 -7.75 -1.90 10.99
N PHE A 309 -6.89 -0.88 10.92
CA PHE A 309 -5.87 -0.64 11.94
C PHE A 309 -6.48 -0.42 13.33
N PHE A 310 -7.50 0.45 13.44
CA PHE A 310 -8.15 0.71 14.73
C PHE A 310 -8.93 -0.51 15.26
N ARG A 311 -9.48 -1.36 14.39
CA ARG A 311 -10.03 -2.66 14.80
C ARG A 311 -8.95 -3.58 15.36
N GLY A 312 -7.76 -3.59 14.73
CA GLY A 312 -6.57 -4.30 15.22
C GLY A 312 -6.12 -3.80 16.58
N LEU A 313 -6.09 -2.47 16.77
CA LEU A 313 -5.79 -1.84 18.05
C LEU A 313 -6.75 -2.31 19.15
N LEU A 314 -8.06 -2.27 18.89
CA LEU A 314 -9.07 -2.73 19.84
C LEU A 314 -8.93 -4.23 20.17
N TYR A 315 -8.56 -5.04 19.18
CA TYR A 315 -8.28 -6.47 19.38
C TYR A 315 -7.01 -6.69 20.23
N ALA A 316 -5.94 -5.92 20.00
CA ALA A 316 -4.76 -5.98 20.84
C ALA A 316 -5.08 -5.55 22.29
N CYS A 317 -5.90 -4.51 22.46
CA CYS A 317 -6.39 -4.07 23.76
C CYS A 317 -7.18 -5.16 24.49
N SER A 318 -8.03 -5.94 23.81
CA SER A 318 -8.78 -7.03 24.44
C SER A 318 -7.95 -8.20 24.91
N ARG A 319 -6.75 -8.38 24.36
CA ARG A 319 -5.78 -9.39 24.79
C ARG A 319 -4.79 -8.87 25.84
N SER A 320 -4.81 -7.56 26.12
CA SER A 320 -3.91 -6.92 27.07
C SER A 320 -4.46 -6.98 28.51
N ARG A 321 -3.56 -6.81 29.49
CA ARG A 321 -3.96 -6.65 30.90
C ARG A 321 -4.51 -5.26 31.22
N ASP A 322 -4.01 -4.24 30.50
CA ASP A 322 -4.45 -2.85 30.60
C ASP A 322 -4.78 -2.31 29.19
N PRO A 323 -6.06 -2.36 28.80
CA PRO A 323 -6.52 -1.90 27.48
C PRO A 323 -6.21 -0.43 27.22
N ALA A 324 -6.33 0.44 28.23
CA ALA A 324 -6.14 1.88 28.07
C ALA A 324 -4.66 2.22 27.85
N LEU A 325 -3.77 1.62 28.65
CA LEU A 325 -2.33 1.78 28.48
C LEU A 325 -1.85 1.24 27.12
N THR A 326 -2.36 0.08 26.69
CA THR A 326 -2.00 -0.52 25.39
C THR A 326 -2.40 0.40 24.24
N ALA A 327 -3.60 0.98 24.31
CA ALA A 327 -4.06 1.96 23.34
C ALA A 327 -3.16 3.20 23.31
N ASP A 328 -2.86 3.78 24.48
CA ASP A 328 -2.05 5.00 24.58
C ASP A 328 -0.61 4.80 24.11
N LEU A 329 0.01 3.65 24.42
CA LEU A 329 1.34 3.32 23.92
C LEU A 329 1.36 3.16 22.39
N THR A 330 0.37 2.48 21.82
CA THR A 330 0.29 2.30 20.36
C THR A 330 0.08 3.63 19.65
N LEU A 331 -0.81 4.48 20.18
CA LEU A 331 -1.07 5.81 19.60
C LEU A 331 0.14 6.73 19.73
N THR A 332 0.91 6.62 20.82
CA THR A 332 2.19 7.33 20.98
C THR A 332 3.21 6.87 19.94
N ALA A 333 3.32 5.56 19.69
CA ALA A 333 4.15 5.03 18.62
C ALA A 333 3.70 5.52 17.24
N CYS A 334 2.38 5.60 16.98
CA CYS A 334 1.88 6.20 15.74
C CYS A 334 2.30 7.67 15.60
N GLN A 335 2.39 8.45 16.68
CA GLN A 335 2.77 9.87 16.58
C GLN A 335 4.20 10.08 16.11
N THR A 336 5.12 9.20 16.51
CA THR A 336 6.55 9.31 16.19
C THR A 336 6.92 8.50 14.97
N GLU A 337 6.37 7.29 14.83
CA GLU A 337 6.79 6.32 13.81
C GLU A 337 5.91 6.34 12.56
N CYS A 338 4.60 6.56 12.68
CA CYS A 338 3.68 6.48 11.53
C CYS A 338 2.52 7.49 11.65
N PRO A 339 2.83 8.80 11.60
CA PRO A 339 1.86 9.87 11.87
C PRO A 339 0.70 9.87 10.88
N LEU A 340 0.91 9.31 9.67
CA LEU A 340 -0.10 9.19 8.63
C LEU A 340 -1.35 8.43 9.08
N VAL A 341 -1.23 7.43 9.97
CA VAL A 341 -2.38 6.67 10.49
C VAL A 341 -3.31 7.59 11.30
N LEU A 342 -2.76 8.48 12.12
CA LEU A 342 -3.56 9.40 12.95
C LEU A 342 -4.14 10.54 12.11
N THR A 343 -3.39 11.07 11.15
CA THR A 343 -3.90 12.03 10.16
C THR A 343 -5.10 11.45 9.41
N SER A 344 -4.99 10.19 8.98
CA SER A 344 -6.10 9.48 8.32
C SER A 344 -7.29 9.28 9.26
N ALA A 345 -7.05 9.01 10.54
CA ALA A 345 -8.11 8.91 11.55
C ALA A 345 -8.90 10.21 11.69
N LEU A 346 -8.22 11.37 11.64
CA LEU A 346 -8.84 12.69 11.73
C LEU A 346 -9.68 13.02 10.49
N LEU A 347 -9.19 12.69 9.28
CA LEU A 347 -9.97 12.82 8.05
C LEU A 347 -11.29 12.05 8.14
N TRP A 348 -11.23 10.81 8.63
CA TRP A 348 -12.37 9.91 8.69
C TRP A 348 -13.10 9.92 10.05
N TRP A 349 -12.84 10.91 10.90
CA TRP A 349 -13.25 10.89 12.31
C TRP A 349 -14.76 10.67 12.49
N LEU A 350 -15.59 11.36 11.69
CA LEU A 350 -17.06 11.24 11.72
C LEU A 350 -17.56 9.80 11.53
N ARG A 351 -16.84 8.98 10.75
CA ARG A 351 -17.18 7.57 10.50
C ARG A 351 -16.54 6.64 11.53
N LEU A 352 -15.34 7.00 12.00
CA LEU A 352 -14.52 6.17 12.89
C LEU A 352 -15.00 6.24 14.35
N GLU A 353 -15.36 7.43 14.84
CA GLU A 353 -15.77 7.68 16.22
C GLU A 353 -16.90 6.77 16.73
N PRO A 354 -18.04 6.60 16.03
CA PRO A 354 -19.12 5.75 16.51
C PRO A 354 -18.70 4.28 16.64
N GLU A 355 -17.87 3.77 15.71
CA GLU A 355 -17.36 2.40 15.78
C GLU A 355 -16.40 2.23 16.96
N LEU A 356 -15.47 3.16 17.16
CA LEU A 356 -14.54 3.14 18.28
C LEU A 356 -15.28 3.17 19.62
N ARG A 357 -16.25 4.09 19.79
CA ARG A 357 -17.02 4.22 21.03
C ARG A 357 -17.86 2.96 21.30
N CYS A 358 -18.51 2.41 20.28
CA CYS A 358 -19.33 1.21 20.42
C CYS A 358 -18.49 0.00 20.87
N ARG A 359 -17.35 -0.24 20.22
CA ARG A 359 -16.46 -1.35 20.58
C ARG A 359 -15.71 -1.11 21.90
N TRP A 360 -15.37 0.15 22.23
CA TRP A 360 -14.72 0.48 23.49
C TRP A 360 -15.62 0.29 24.70
N GLY A 361 -16.94 0.42 24.52
CA GLY A 361 -17.93 0.15 25.57
C GLY A 361 -17.80 -1.23 26.21
N CYS A 362 -17.19 -2.20 25.52
CA CYS A 362 -16.91 -3.53 26.05
C CYS A 362 -15.81 -3.57 27.14
N PHE A 363 -14.94 -2.55 27.23
CA PHE A 363 -13.78 -2.54 28.14
C PHE A 363 -14.04 -1.92 29.52
N GLN A 364 -15.28 -1.47 29.81
CA GLN A 364 -15.67 -0.88 31.10
C GLN A 364 -14.65 0.13 31.65
N GLY A 365 -14.44 1.24 30.95
CA GLY A 365 -13.47 2.28 31.35
C GLY A 365 -13.57 3.56 30.52
N PRO A 366 -12.90 4.65 30.95
CA PRO A 366 -12.83 5.88 30.15
C PRO A 366 -12.11 5.63 28.82
N LEU A 367 -12.32 6.53 27.86
CA LEU A 367 -11.61 6.50 26.59
C LEU A 367 -10.10 6.74 26.84
N PRO A 368 -9.18 6.06 26.12
CA PRO A 368 -7.75 6.29 26.23
C PRO A 368 -7.40 7.74 25.93
N ARG A 369 -6.34 8.25 26.57
CA ARG A 369 -5.91 9.65 26.43
C ARG A 369 -5.57 9.99 24.98
N GLY A 370 -4.97 9.07 24.24
CA GLY A 370 -4.64 9.26 22.82
C GLY A 370 -5.89 9.44 21.95
N LEU A 371 -6.92 8.61 22.15
CA LEU A 371 -8.19 8.73 21.41
C LEU A 371 -8.98 9.97 21.85
N GLN A 372 -8.94 10.31 23.14
CA GLN A 372 -9.53 11.53 23.65
C GLN A 372 -8.87 12.77 23.04
N GLY A 373 -7.54 12.79 22.91
CA GLY A 373 -6.81 13.89 22.28
C GLY A 373 -7.19 14.11 20.81
N LEU A 374 -7.40 13.02 20.04
CA LEU A 374 -7.90 13.12 18.66
C LEU A 374 -9.30 13.71 18.61
N ARG A 375 -10.19 13.26 19.50
CA ARG A 375 -11.55 13.77 19.61
C ARG A 375 -11.57 15.26 19.93
N GLU A 376 -10.80 15.68 20.92
CA GLU A 376 -10.72 17.08 21.36
C GLU A 376 -10.15 17.97 20.25
N ALA A 377 -9.11 17.51 19.55
CA ALA A 377 -8.56 18.22 18.40
C ALA A 377 -9.59 18.40 17.28
N TRP A 378 -10.35 17.35 16.94
CA TRP A 378 -11.38 17.42 15.92
C TRP A 378 -12.54 18.34 16.34
N GLN A 379 -13.05 18.20 17.56
CA GLN A 379 -14.13 19.03 18.11
C GLN A 379 -13.74 20.51 18.15
N CYS A 380 -12.52 20.83 18.57
CA CYS A 380 -11.98 22.18 18.58
C CYS A 380 -11.88 22.77 17.16
N ALA A 381 -11.36 22.00 16.20
CA ALA A 381 -11.28 22.43 14.81
C ALA A 381 -12.67 22.73 14.21
N SER A 382 -13.65 21.87 14.46
CA SER A 382 -15.02 22.06 13.99
C SER A 382 -15.71 23.26 14.66
N SER A 383 -15.51 23.48 15.96
CA SER A 383 -16.12 24.62 16.67
C SER A 383 -15.54 25.95 16.20
N LEU A 384 -14.24 26.02 15.91
CA LEU A 384 -13.57 27.23 15.40
C LEU A 384 -14.17 27.72 14.07
N LEU A 385 -14.59 26.80 13.21
CA LEU A 385 -15.13 27.07 11.88
C LEU A 385 -16.66 27.23 11.85
N SER A 386 -17.36 26.84 12.92
CA SER A 386 -18.81 26.99 13.02
C SER A 386 -19.23 28.46 13.19
N SER A 387 -20.36 28.82 12.58
CA SER A 387 -20.95 30.17 12.68
C SER A 387 -21.59 30.47 14.03
N ASP A 388 -21.97 29.45 14.78
CA ASP A 388 -23.00 29.56 15.82
C ASP A 388 -22.46 29.77 17.24
N THR A 389 -21.14 29.95 17.40
CA THR A 389 -20.51 30.19 18.71
C THR A 389 -19.84 31.56 18.76
N GLU A 390 -20.50 32.52 19.43
CA GLU A 390 -19.95 33.83 19.80
C GLU A 390 -18.99 33.77 21.00
N SER A 391 -18.60 32.57 21.47
CA SER A 391 -17.67 32.44 22.59
C SER A 391 -16.22 32.62 22.12
N SER A 392 -15.63 33.74 22.54
CA SER A 392 -14.29 34.23 22.22
C SER A 392 -13.11 33.33 22.68
N ASP A 393 -13.36 32.29 23.48
CA ASP A 393 -12.30 31.52 24.14
C ASP A 393 -12.33 30.02 23.80
N THR A 394 -12.31 29.67 22.51
CA THR A 394 -12.00 28.28 22.14
C THR A 394 -10.49 28.08 22.19
N VAL A 395 -9.97 27.71 23.37
CA VAL A 395 -8.56 27.38 23.57
C VAL A 395 -8.28 26.00 22.97
N LEU A 396 -7.33 25.93 22.03
CA LEU A 396 -6.82 24.66 21.50
C LEU A 396 -6.30 23.77 22.64
N PRO A 397 -6.64 22.47 22.68
CA PRO A 397 -6.24 21.60 23.78
C PRO A 397 -4.71 21.54 23.90
N ALA A 398 -4.18 22.00 25.04
CA ALA A 398 -2.75 22.09 25.30
C ALA A 398 -2.03 20.73 25.25
N LEU A 399 -2.78 19.62 25.42
CA LEU A 399 -2.26 18.25 25.49
C LEU A 399 -1.92 17.62 24.13
N SER A 400 -2.44 18.12 23.00
CA SER A 400 -2.22 17.48 21.69
C SER A 400 -0.97 18.03 20.97
N PRO A 401 -0.22 17.20 20.22
CA PRO A 401 0.88 17.68 19.37
C PRO A 401 0.37 18.69 18.34
N ALA A 402 1.17 19.72 18.04
CA ALA A 402 0.76 20.82 17.15
C ALA A 402 0.31 20.34 15.75
N TRP A 403 0.96 19.29 15.23
CA TRP A 403 0.61 18.71 13.93
C TRP A 403 -0.74 17.98 13.92
N VAL A 404 -1.16 17.38 15.04
CA VAL A 404 -2.47 16.72 15.17
C VAL A 404 -3.59 17.75 15.10
N SER A 405 -3.44 18.86 15.84
CA SER A 405 -4.39 19.97 15.79
C SER A 405 -4.43 20.62 14.40
N ALA A 406 -3.26 20.76 13.75
CA ALA A 406 -3.18 21.29 12.38
C ALA A 406 -3.87 20.39 11.35
N ALA A 407 -3.70 19.07 11.46
CA ALA A 407 -4.38 18.09 10.61
C ALA A 407 -5.91 18.16 10.80
N ALA A 408 -6.39 18.20 12.06
CA ALA A 408 -7.81 18.34 12.36
C ALA A 408 -8.40 19.62 11.76
N LEU A 409 -7.69 20.75 11.91
CA LEU A 409 -8.09 22.03 11.34
C LEU A 409 -8.10 21.99 9.81
N HIS A 410 -7.10 21.38 9.18
CA HIS A 410 -7.04 21.23 7.72
C HIS A 410 -8.28 20.50 7.18
N PHE A 411 -8.63 19.35 7.76
CA PHE A 411 -9.80 18.59 7.32
C PHE A 411 -11.13 19.30 7.63
N ALA A 412 -11.20 20.01 8.75
CA ALA A 412 -12.37 20.81 9.07
C ALA A 412 -12.55 21.98 8.07
N ILE A 413 -11.46 22.61 7.62
CA ILE A 413 -11.47 23.65 6.57
C ILE A 413 -11.97 23.06 5.25
N GLN A 414 -11.48 21.88 4.87
CA GLN A 414 -11.94 21.19 3.66
C GLN A 414 -13.44 20.90 3.69
N GLN A 415 -14.00 20.54 4.85
CA GLN A 415 -15.44 20.30 5.01
C GLN A 415 -16.29 21.58 5.05
N ALA A 416 -15.80 22.65 5.68
CA ALA A 416 -16.54 23.90 5.85
C ALA A 416 -16.50 24.82 4.60
N GLY A 417 -15.53 24.63 3.71
CA GLY A 417 -15.33 25.46 2.51
C GLY A 417 -14.74 26.85 2.79
N LYS A 418 -14.57 27.66 1.72
CA LYS A 418 -13.82 28.95 1.76
C LYS A 418 -14.34 29.96 2.80
N GLY A 419 -15.65 29.99 3.07
CA GLY A 419 -16.29 31.02 3.91
C GLY A 419 -15.98 30.94 5.42
N GLY A 420 -15.46 29.80 5.89
CA GLY A 420 -15.06 29.59 7.30
C GLY A 420 -13.59 29.93 7.59
N LEU A 421 -12.72 29.89 6.57
CA LEU A 421 -11.27 29.95 6.76
C LEU A 421 -10.79 31.29 7.35
N ARG A 422 -11.16 32.42 6.73
CA ARG A 422 -10.70 33.76 7.19
C ARG A 422 -11.11 34.03 8.64
N ARG A 423 -12.37 33.74 8.99
CA ARG A 423 -12.88 33.88 10.36
C ARG A 423 -12.17 32.95 11.34
N GLY A 424 -11.92 31.70 10.95
CA GLY A 424 -11.15 30.74 11.76
C GLY A 424 -9.71 31.22 12.03
N LEU A 425 -9.01 31.72 11.01
CA LEU A 425 -7.64 32.24 11.13
C LEU A 425 -7.55 33.50 12.00
N GLU A 426 -8.55 34.38 11.95
CA GLU A 426 -8.66 35.56 12.82
C GLU A 426 -8.93 35.16 14.29
N ARG A 427 -9.79 34.15 14.50
CA ARG A 427 -10.11 33.61 15.84
C ARG A 427 -8.95 32.82 16.45
N LEU A 428 -8.06 32.26 15.64
CA LEU A 428 -6.89 31.49 16.09
C LEU A 428 -5.85 32.37 16.81
N HIS A 429 -6.11 32.73 18.07
CA HIS A 429 -5.16 33.35 18.99
C HIS A 429 -4.17 32.32 19.59
N CYS A 430 -3.72 31.35 18.79
CA CYS A 430 -2.82 30.31 19.26
C CYS A 430 -1.37 30.84 19.37
N PRO A 431 -0.69 30.65 20.53
CA PRO A 431 0.73 30.99 20.68
C PRO A 431 1.69 29.99 20.01
N ARG A 432 1.20 28.85 19.50
CA ARG A 432 2.04 27.84 18.83
C ARG A 432 2.17 28.15 17.35
N GLU A 433 3.22 28.88 16.99
CA GLU A 433 3.59 29.21 15.61
C GLU A 433 3.75 27.96 14.72
N GLU A 434 4.22 26.86 15.31
CA GLU A 434 4.36 25.54 14.66
C GLU A 434 3.05 25.04 14.03
N LEU A 435 1.89 25.33 14.64
CA LEU A 435 0.59 24.87 14.13
C LEU A 435 0.29 25.48 12.77
N LEU A 436 0.60 26.77 12.57
CA LEU A 436 0.35 27.46 11.29
C LEU A 436 1.30 26.95 10.20
N VAL A 437 2.55 26.64 10.56
CA VAL A 437 3.53 26.07 9.63
C VAL A 437 3.08 24.68 9.17
N VAL A 438 2.64 23.82 10.09
CA VAL A 438 2.12 22.49 9.73
C VAL A 438 0.80 22.58 8.96
N LEU A 439 -0.08 23.53 9.30
CA LEU A 439 -1.31 23.77 8.54
C LEU A 439 -1.00 24.19 7.09
N PHE A 440 0.00 25.05 6.91
CA PHE A 440 0.46 25.45 5.58
C PHE A 440 0.99 24.25 4.80
N PHE A 441 1.77 23.36 5.44
CA PHE A 441 2.24 22.12 4.82
C PHE A 441 1.08 21.24 4.30
N PHE A 442 0.04 20.99 5.11
CA PHE A 442 -1.12 20.22 4.65
C PHE A 442 -1.85 20.91 3.48
N SER A 443 -1.96 22.23 3.50
CA SER A 443 -2.53 23.01 2.39
C SER A 443 -1.71 22.89 1.11
N LEU A 444 -0.38 22.88 1.19
CA LEU A 444 0.51 22.61 0.04
C LEU A 444 0.29 21.20 -0.51
N MET A 445 0.13 20.19 0.36
CA MET A 445 -0.17 18.82 -0.08
C MET A 445 -1.51 18.75 -0.82
N ASN A 446 -2.52 19.46 -0.32
CA ASN A 446 -3.82 19.55 -0.98
C ASN A 446 -3.76 20.29 -2.33
N LEU A 447 -2.94 21.35 -2.44
CA LEU A 447 -2.67 22.04 -3.69
C LEU A 447 -2.07 21.08 -4.73
N LEU A 448 -1.07 20.31 -4.33
CA LEU A 448 -0.43 19.31 -5.19
C LEU A 448 -1.39 18.17 -5.56
N SER A 449 -2.25 17.72 -4.64
CA SER A 449 -3.30 16.77 -4.97
C SER A 449 -4.30 17.32 -5.98
N SER A 450 -4.69 18.60 -5.89
CA SER A 450 -5.57 19.21 -6.91
C SER A 450 -4.93 19.27 -8.31
N HIS A 451 -3.59 19.33 -8.40
CA HIS A 451 -2.87 19.20 -9.67
C HIS A 451 -2.87 17.77 -10.23
N LEU A 452 -2.68 16.76 -9.37
CA LEU A 452 -2.59 15.37 -9.78
C LEU A 452 -3.95 14.73 -10.08
N THR A 453 -4.99 15.14 -9.34
CA THR A 453 -6.35 14.61 -9.46
C THR A 453 -7.35 15.76 -9.66
N PRO A 454 -7.49 16.28 -10.89
CA PRO A 454 -8.32 17.47 -11.16
C PRO A 454 -9.84 17.24 -10.95
N HIS A 455 -10.28 16.00 -10.81
CA HIS A 455 -11.69 15.67 -10.55
C HIS A 455 -12.11 15.78 -9.07
N ALA A 456 -11.16 15.89 -8.12
CA ALA A 456 -11.45 15.81 -6.69
C ALA A 456 -11.51 17.18 -5.99
N VAL A 457 -10.65 18.13 -6.38
CA VAL A 457 -10.54 19.45 -5.72
C VAL A 457 -10.19 20.52 -6.76
N ASP A 458 -10.87 21.66 -6.72
CA ASP A 458 -10.59 22.80 -7.59
C ASP A 458 -9.23 23.44 -7.24
N PHE A 459 -8.29 23.41 -8.19
CA PHE A 459 -6.96 24.00 -8.03
C PHE A 459 -6.98 25.48 -7.56
N PRO A 460 -7.78 26.39 -8.15
CA PRO A 460 -7.84 27.79 -7.69
C PRO A 460 -8.27 27.89 -6.22
N THR A 461 -9.17 27.01 -5.78
CA THR A 461 -9.63 26.98 -4.39
C THR A 461 -8.52 26.54 -3.43
N ALA A 462 -7.74 25.52 -3.80
CA ALA A 462 -6.61 25.10 -2.99
C ALA A 462 -5.51 26.19 -2.94
N LEU A 463 -5.29 26.91 -4.04
CA LEU A 463 -4.31 28.00 -4.11
C LEU A 463 -4.72 29.18 -3.20
N ASP A 464 -5.99 29.57 -3.24
CA ASP A 464 -6.53 30.63 -2.36
C ASP A 464 -6.34 30.28 -0.88
N VAL A 465 -6.62 29.02 -0.49
CA VAL A 465 -6.41 28.55 0.89
C VAL A 465 -4.94 28.65 1.30
N CYS A 466 -4.01 28.26 0.42
CA CYS A 466 -2.58 28.40 0.66
C CYS A 466 -2.17 29.87 0.82
N ALA A 467 -2.69 30.75 -0.04
CA ALA A 467 -2.40 32.19 0.00
C ALA A 467 -2.89 32.87 1.29
N GLU A 468 -4.10 32.53 1.76
CA GLU A 468 -4.65 33.06 3.02
C GLU A 468 -3.80 32.65 4.24
N ILE A 469 -3.38 31.39 4.30
CA ILE A 469 -2.53 30.88 5.39
C ILE A 469 -1.13 31.53 5.32
N LEU A 470 -0.56 31.65 4.11
CA LEU A 470 0.72 32.34 3.90
C LEU A 470 0.64 33.81 4.34
N GLY A 471 -0.46 34.50 4.02
CA GLY A 471 -0.71 35.86 4.49
C GLY A 471 -0.76 35.96 6.02
N CYS A 472 -1.36 34.97 6.70
CA CYS A 472 -1.37 34.89 8.15
C CYS A 472 0.05 34.68 8.74
N LEU A 473 0.82 33.75 8.16
CA LEU A 473 2.21 33.48 8.55
C LEU A 473 3.09 34.74 8.43
N LYS A 474 2.94 35.49 7.33
CA LYS A 474 3.66 36.76 7.09
C LYS A 474 3.29 37.83 8.12
N LYS A 475 1.99 38.02 8.40
CA LYS A 475 1.51 38.98 9.41
C LYS A 475 2.09 38.69 10.79
N ARG A 476 2.27 37.41 11.13
CA ARG A 476 2.84 36.95 12.41
C ARG A 476 4.36 36.80 12.40
N LYS A 477 5.04 37.06 11.27
CA LYS A 477 6.50 36.91 11.10
C LYS A 477 7.04 35.51 11.41
N VAL A 478 6.25 34.47 11.14
CA VAL A 478 6.65 33.06 11.35
C VAL A 478 7.44 32.56 10.14
N SER A 479 8.58 31.92 10.36
CA SER A 479 9.41 31.35 9.30
C SER A 479 8.77 30.10 8.70
N TRP A 480 8.43 30.15 7.41
CA TRP A 480 7.77 29.06 6.66
C TRP A 480 8.67 28.41 5.60
N LEU A 481 9.78 29.07 5.23
CA LEU A 481 10.75 28.60 4.25
C LEU A 481 11.38 27.22 4.55
N PRO A 482 11.63 26.82 5.82
CA PRO A 482 12.18 25.50 6.12
C PRO A 482 11.34 24.32 5.61
N LEU A 483 10.03 24.52 5.36
CA LEU A 483 9.17 23.48 4.79
C LEU A 483 9.58 23.03 3.38
N PHE A 484 10.33 23.86 2.65
CA PHE A 484 10.85 23.52 1.32
C PHE A 484 12.23 22.86 1.39
N GLN A 485 12.84 22.79 2.58
CA GLN A 485 14.16 22.22 2.82
C GLN A 485 14.11 21.02 3.77
N LEU A 486 12.98 20.31 3.81
CA LEU A 486 12.80 19.17 4.71
C LEU A 486 13.85 18.08 4.41
N THR A 487 14.63 17.71 5.43
CA THR A 487 15.59 16.60 5.36
C THR A 487 15.26 15.51 6.38
N GLU A 488 15.63 14.27 6.08
CA GLU A 488 15.44 13.14 7.01
C GLU A 488 16.33 13.22 8.25
N THR A 489 17.40 14.03 8.20
CA THR A 489 18.37 14.21 9.30
C THR A 489 17.87 15.11 10.43
N ASP A 490 16.78 15.83 10.23
CA ASP A 490 16.21 16.73 11.23
C ASP A 490 15.39 15.94 12.24
N ALA A 491 15.90 15.75 13.47
CA ALA A 491 15.24 15.03 14.57
C ALA A 491 13.95 15.70 15.11
N GLY A 492 13.39 16.68 14.40
CA GLY A 492 12.24 17.48 14.81
C GLY A 492 11.00 17.28 13.95
N LEU A 493 10.18 18.34 13.83
CA LEU A 493 8.94 18.35 13.04
C LEU A 493 9.17 17.99 11.56
N GLY A 494 10.34 18.30 11.01
CA GLY A 494 10.64 18.05 9.59
C GLY A 494 10.53 16.57 9.21
N HIS A 495 11.10 15.68 10.03
CA HIS A 495 10.99 14.24 9.84
C HIS A 495 9.54 13.72 9.95
N ILE A 496 8.72 14.29 10.85
CA ILE A 496 7.29 13.93 10.97
C ILE A 496 6.53 14.34 9.71
N LEU A 497 6.78 15.55 9.19
CA LEU A 497 6.15 16.06 7.96
C LEU A 497 6.52 15.23 6.73
N LEU A 498 7.78 14.78 6.61
CA LEU A 498 8.20 13.88 5.53
C LEU A 498 7.48 12.52 5.58
N ARG A 499 7.16 12.01 6.78
CA ARG A 499 6.37 10.77 6.91
C ARG A 499 4.87 10.98 6.61
N LEU A 500 4.39 12.22 6.64
CA LEU A 500 3.00 12.56 6.34
C LEU A 500 2.74 12.76 4.85
N ALA A 501 3.76 13.12 4.07
CA ALA A 501 3.61 13.40 2.65
C ALA A 501 3.97 12.19 1.76
N PRO A 502 3.20 11.95 0.68
CA PRO A 502 3.62 11.04 -0.38
C PRO A 502 4.91 11.52 -1.07
N ASP A 503 5.73 10.58 -1.53
CA ASP A 503 7.01 10.89 -2.18
C ASP A 503 6.83 11.73 -3.45
N GLN A 504 5.75 11.47 -4.20
CA GLN A 504 5.39 12.24 -5.38
C GLN A 504 5.09 13.71 -5.02
N HIS A 505 4.39 13.97 -3.92
CA HIS A 505 4.09 15.33 -3.47
C HIS A 505 5.35 16.06 -2.99
N ILE A 506 6.23 15.37 -2.26
CA ILE A 506 7.52 15.94 -1.84
C ILE A 506 8.35 16.34 -3.06
N ARG A 507 8.40 15.47 -4.09
CA ARG A 507 9.08 15.78 -5.36
C ARG A 507 8.47 16.98 -6.09
N LEU A 508 7.15 17.16 -6.01
CA LEU A 508 6.42 18.26 -6.66
C LEU A 508 6.34 19.56 -5.84
N LEU A 509 6.93 19.62 -4.64
CA LEU A 509 7.02 20.85 -3.85
C LEU A 509 7.50 22.10 -4.62
N PRO A 510 8.46 22.02 -5.57
CA PRO A 510 8.84 23.15 -6.39
C PRO A 510 7.69 23.75 -7.20
N VAL A 511 6.76 22.90 -7.68
CA VAL A 511 5.57 23.35 -8.41
C VAL A 511 4.70 24.21 -7.50
N ALA A 512 4.41 23.72 -6.28
CA ALA A 512 3.62 24.47 -5.30
C ALA A 512 4.31 25.78 -4.88
N PHE A 513 5.63 25.78 -4.69
CA PHE A 513 6.40 26.99 -4.35
C PHE A 513 6.23 28.07 -5.43
N TYR A 514 6.42 27.72 -6.70
CA TYR A 514 6.33 28.68 -7.80
C TYR A 514 4.89 29.03 -8.20
N SER A 515 3.90 28.21 -7.86
CA SER A 515 2.49 28.59 -7.98
C SER A 515 2.11 29.74 -7.04
N LEU A 516 2.83 29.92 -5.93
CA LEU A 516 2.56 30.98 -4.94
C LEU A 516 3.28 32.30 -5.21
N LEU A 517 4.02 32.43 -6.32
CA LEU A 517 4.81 33.62 -6.65
C LEU A 517 4.02 34.93 -6.56
N SER A 518 2.77 34.97 -7.05
CA SER A 518 1.93 36.18 -7.03
C SER A 518 1.56 36.66 -5.64
N TYR A 519 1.73 35.82 -4.62
CA TYR A 519 1.44 36.13 -3.22
C TYR A 519 2.70 36.42 -2.42
N PHE A 520 3.88 36.41 -3.05
CA PHE A 520 5.14 36.78 -2.44
C PHE A 520 5.24 38.31 -2.29
N ASP A 521 5.74 38.76 -1.15
CA ASP A 521 6.01 40.16 -0.89
C ASP A 521 7.52 40.30 -1.04
N GLU A 522 7.96 40.77 -2.22
CA GLU A 522 9.38 40.77 -2.60
C GLU A 522 10.22 41.55 -1.59
N ASP A 523 9.73 42.68 -1.09
CA ASP A 523 10.49 43.56 -0.21
C ASP A 523 10.69 42.95 1.19
N ALA A 524 9.70 42.20 1.69
CA ALA A 524 9.82 41.46 2.93
C ALA A 524 10.75 40.24 2.81
N LEU A 525 10.75 39.58 1.65
CA LEU A 525 11.54 38.37 1.39
C LEU A 525 13.01 38.66 1.10
N LEU A 526 13.33 39.84 0.55
CA LEU A 526 14.69 40.31 0.35
C LEU A 526 15.47 40.51 1.66
N GLN A 527 14.77 40.67 2.78
CA GLN A 527 15.36 40.79 4.12
C GLN A 527 15.68 39.42 4.75
N ASP A 528 15.11 38.32 4.22
CA ASP A 528 15.38 36.97 4.71
C ASP A 528 16.59 36.36 3.99
N GLY A 529 17.67 36.13 4.75
CA GLY A 529 18.92 35.57 4.24
C GLY A 529 18.77 34.19 3.61
N ALA A 530 17.78 33.40 4.02
CA ALA A 530 17.57 32.03 3.55
C ALA A 530 16.74 31.95 2.25
N PHE A 531 16.00 33.01 1.90
CA PHE A 531 15.03 32.97 0.80
C PHE A 531 15.68 32.69 -0.56
N LEU A 532 16.80 33.36 -0.88
CA LEU A 532 17.49 33.17 -2.17
C LEU A 532 17.96 31.73 -2.35
N HIS A 533 18.53 31.14 -1.29
CA HIS A 533 18.98 29.76 -1.32
C HIS A 533 17.82 28.77 -1.57
N VAL A 534 16.71 28.93 -0.84
CA VAL A 534 15.50 28.09 -1.02
C VAL A 534 14.94 28.24 -2.43
N ALA A 535 14.84 29.47 -2.94
CA ALA A 535 14.30 29.73 -4.27
C ALA A 535 15.18 29.08 -5.36
N VAL A 536 16.50 29.20 -5.27
CA VAL A 536 17.43 28.55 -6.22
C VAL A 536 17.35 27.02 -6.13
N ASP A 537 17.31 26.44 -4.93
CA ASP A 537 17.16 24.99 -4.75
C ASP A 537 15.84 24.47 -5.34
N MET A 538 14.71 25.15 -5.08
CA MET A 538 13.42 24.81 -5.68
C MET A 538 13.46 24.92 -7.20
N TYR A 539 14.12 25.93 -7.77
CA TYR A 539 14.28 26.04 -9.23
C TYR A 539 15.03 24.88 -9.84
N LEU A 540 16.17 24.50 -9.24
CA LEU A 540 16.99 23.38 -9.73
C LEU A 540 16.21 22.06 -9.64
N LYS A 541 15.44 21.86 -8.57
CA LYS A 541 14.53 20.71 -8.45
C LYS A 541 13.42 20.74 -9.52
N LEU A 542 12.82 21.91 -9.79
CA LEU A 542 11.82 22.08 -10.84
C LEU A 542 12.38 21.76 -12.24
N LEU A 543 13.60 22.21 -12.53
CA LEU A 543 14.29 21.91 -13.79
C LEU A 543 14.56 20.41 -13.92
N GLY A 544 15.02 19.78 -12.83
CA GLY A 544 15.25 18.33 -12.77
C GLY A 544 14.01 17.49 -13.09
N LEU A 545 12.83 17.88 -12.60
CA LEU A 545 11.56 17.22 -12.92
C LEU A 545 11.25 17.25 -14.43
N PHE A 546 11.57 18.37 -15.08
CA PHE A 546 11.32 18.55 -16.52
C PHE A 546 12.28 17.73 -17.38
N VAL A 547 13.57 17.77 -17.06
CA VAL A 547 14.61 17.01 -17.77
C VAL A 547 14.40 15.49 -17.63
N ALA A 548 13.88 15.03 -16.48
CA ALA A 548 13.58 13.62 -16.24
C ALA A 548 12.38 13.07 -17.05
N GLY A 549 11.63 13.91 -17.77
CA GLY A 549 10.47 13.48 -18.55
C GLY A 549 9.24 13.12 -17.71
N GLU A 550 9.23 13.47 -16.42
CA GLU A 550 8.10 13.26 -15.50
C GLU A 550 6.93 14.25 -15.75
N THR A 551 7.02 15.05 -16.82
CA THR A 551 5.99 16.01 -17.27
C THR A 551 4.70 15.35 -17.72
N GLY A 552 4.66 14.02 -17.90
CA GLY A 552 3.43 13.27 -18.19
C GLY A 552 2.34 13.46 -17.13
N ALA A 553 2.72 13.60 -15.85
CA ALA A 553 1.79 13.89 -14.74
C ALA A 553 1.24 15.33 -14.79
N LEU A 554 1.96 16.26 -15.42
CA LEU A 554 1.57 17.67 -15.62
C LEU A 554 0.84 17.88 -16.96
N SER A 555 0.96 16.95 -17.92
CA SER A 555 0.43 17.08 -19.28
C SER A 555 -1.06 16.72 -19.41
N THR A 556 -1.67 16.11 -18.39
CA THR A 556 -3.12 15.87 -18.33
C THR A 556 -3.95 17.17 -18.34
N LEU A 557 -3.30 18.32 -18.17
CA LEU A 557 -3.87 19.67 -18.30
C LEU A 557 -4.33 20.03 -19.72
N SER A 558 -3.82 19.38 -20.77
CA SER A 558 -4.05 19.87 -22.14
C SER A 558 -5.44 19.55 -22.73
N GLY A 559 -6.29 18.82 -21.99
CA GLY A 559 -7.56 18.32 -22.51
C GLY A 559 -8.75 19.29 -22.46
N ARG A 560 -8.77 20.28 -21.56
CA ARG A 560 -9.95 21.14 -21.40
C ARG A 560 -9.61 22.49 -20.74
N SER A 561 -9.79 23.55 -21.53
CA SER A 561 -9.86 24.99 -21.22
C SER A 561 -8.62 25.82 -21.60
N GLN A 562 -8.81 26.52 -22.73
CA GLN A 562 -7.98 27.60 -23.24
C GLN A 562 -7.99 28.79 -22.24
N GLU A 563 -6.80 29.36 -22.04
CA GLU A 563 -6.50 30.77 -21.69
C GLU A 563 -5.95 31.16 -20.31
N SER A 564 -5.93 30.33 -19.26
CA SER A 564 -5.33 30.78 -17.97
C SER A 564 -4.58 29.74 -17.12
N GLN A 565 -4.34 28.53 -17.63
CA GLN A 565 -3.70 27.47 -16.85
C GLN A 565 -2.32 27.15 -17.43
N GLY A 566 -1.28 27.42 -16.63
CA GLY A 566 0.11 27.46 -17.09
C GLY A 566 0.63 26.12 -17.56
N ASP A 567 1.04 26.07 -18.83
CA ASP A 567 1.98 25.09 -19.37
C ASP A 567 3.14 24.85 -18.36
N PRO A 568 3.56 23.61 -18.06
CA PRO A 568 4.75 23.34 -17.25
C PRO A 568 5.98 24.14 -17.71
N VAL A 569 6.14 24.38 -19.02
CA VAL A 569 7.20 25.23 -19.56
C VAL A 569 7.01 26.71 -19.17
N GLY A 570 5.76 27.16 -19.11
CA GLY A 570 5.39 28.49 -18.63
C GLY A 570 5.73 28.72 -17.16
N LEU A 571 5.58 27.71 -16.30
CA LEU A 571 5.97 27.80 -14.88
C LEU A 571 7.49 27.92 -14.73
N ILE A 572 8.27 27.14 -15.49
CA ILE A 572 9.75 27.23 -15.51
C ILE A 572 10.21 28.61 -15.97
N THR A 573 9.58 29.14 -17.02
CA THR A 573 9.90 30.46 -17.55
C THR A 573 9.62 31.56 -16.52
N LYS A 574 8.46 31.49 -15.83
CA LYS A 574 8.12 32.41 -14.74
C LYS A 574 9.11 32.32 -13.57
N ALA A 575 9.48 31.10 -13.17
CA ALA A 575 10.44 30.86 -12.11
C ALA A 575 11.83 31.44 -12.45
N ARG A 576 12.29 31.23 -13.68
CA ARG A 576 13.57 31.78 -14.18
C ARG A 576 13.55 33.31 -14.16
N LEU A 577 12.52 33.93 -14.74
CA LEU A 577 12.39 35.39 -14.78
C LEU A 577 12.36 36.00 -13.38
N PHE A 578 11.62 35.38 -12.45
CA PHE A 578 11.57 35.80 -11.06
C PHE A 578 12.96 35.77 -10.41
N LEU A 579 13.72 34.68 -10.57
CA LEU A 579 15.07 34.59 -10.02
C LEU A 579 16.03 35.63 -10.61
N LEU A 580 16.01 35.83 -11.93
CA LEU A 580 16.86 36.82 -12.59
C LEU A 580 16.57 38.26 -12.13
N GLN A 581 15.32 38.55 -11.74
CA GLN A 581 14.94 39.85 -11.16
C GLN A 581 15.30 39.97 -9.67
N LEU A 582 15.27 38.85 -8.93
CA LEU A 582 15.54 38.80 -7.50
C LEU A 582 17.04 38.90 -7.18
N ILE A 583 17.90 38.17 -7.92
CA ILE A 583 19.35 38.06 -7.67
C ILE A 583 20.06 39.44 -7.58
N PRO A 584 19.78 40.43 -8.46
CA PRO A 584 20.39 41.76 -8.36
C PRO A 584 19.96 42.55 -7.11
N ARG A 585 18.82 42.21 -6.49
CA ARG A 585 18.23 42.94 -5.35
C ARG A 585 18.60 42.32 -3.99
N CYS A 586 19.06 41.07 -3.95
CA CYS A 586 19.41 40.39 -2.71
C CYS A 586 20.69 40.96 -2.04
N PRO A 587 20.73 40.99 -0.69
CA PRO A 587 21.93 41.38 0.06
C PRO A 587 23.01 40.31 -0.04
N GLY A 588 24.28 40.71 0.10
CA GLY A 588 25.42 39.79 -0.04
C GLY A 588 25.45 38.60 0.92
N LYS A 589 24.87 38.78 2.11
CA LYS A 589 24.73 37.71 3.11
C LYS A 589 23.89 36.52 2.63
N SER A 590 23.02 36.71 1.64
CA SER A 590 22.18 35.65 1.08
C SER A 590 22.92 34.72 0.11
N PHE A 591 24.14 35.09 -0.33
CA PHE A 591 24.90 34.33 -1.33
C PHE A 591 25.87 33.31 -0.73
N SER A 592 26.17 33.37 0.58
CA SER A 592 27.15 32.50 1.24
C SER A 592 26.82 31.01 1.10
N ASN A 593 25.52 30.66 1.12
CA ASN A 593 25.07 29.27 1.09
C ASN A 593 24.75 28.80 -0.35
N VAL A 594 24.65 29.71 -1.32
CA VAL A 594 24.26 29.39 -2.70
C VAL A 594 25.41 28.73 -3.48
N ALA A 595 26.66 28.97 -3.07
CA ALA A 595 27.84 28.37 -3.69
C ALA A 595 27.86 26.83 -3.60
N GLU A 596 27.31 26.25 -2.53
CA GLU A 596 27.22 24.79 -2.36
C GLU A 596 26.25 24.15 -3.36
N LEU A 597 25.13 24.83 -3.66
CA LEU A 597 24.16 24.38 -4.65
C LEU A 597 24.72 24.42 -6.07
N LEU A 598 25.56 25.42 -6.38
CA LEU A 598 26.19 25.57 -7.70
C LEU A 598 27.31 24.54 -7.96
N ALA A 599 27.85 23.89 -6.93
CA ALA A 599 28.89 22.88 -7.09
C ALA A 599 28.38 21.48 -7.46
N THR A 600 27.07 21.22 -7.33
CA THR A 600 26.53 19.85 -7.25
C THR A 600 25.64 19.40 -8.42
N ARG A 601 25.27 20.26 -9.39
CA ARG A 601 24.31 19.89 -10.47
C ARG A 601 24.62 20.55 -11.82
N ASP A 602 24.03 20.02 -12.89
CA ASP A 602 23.98 20.67 -14.21
C ASP A 602 22.95 21.81 -14.16
N HIS A 603 23.39 23.03 -14.42
CA HIS A 603 22.60 24.23 -14.15
C HIS A 603 22.06 24.90 -15.41
N ASP A 604 21.00 25.70 -15.20
CA ASP A 604 20.64 26.74 -16.14
C ASP A 604 21.78 27.77 -16.26
N PRO A 605 22.37 27.98 -17.45
CA PRO A 605 23.52 28.85 -17.62
C PRO A 605 23.21 30.32 -17.30
N GLU A 606 21.96 30.78 -17.50
CA GLU A 606 21.57 32.17 -17.27
C GLU A 606 21.51 32.48 -15.77
N VAL A 607 20.87 31.60 -14.99
CA VAL A 607 20.77 31.76 -13.53
C VAL A 607 22.14 31.61 -12.87
N SER A 608 22.96 30.66 -13.36
CA SER A 608 24.31 30.45 -12.86
C SER A 608 25.21 31.67 -13.09
N ALA A 609 25.19 32.23 -14.30
CA ALA A 609 25.96 33.43 -14.63
C ALA A 609 25.53 34.63 -13.75
N ALA A 610 24.23 34.80 -13.53
CA ALA A 610 23.71 35.86 -12.67
C ALA A 610 24.20 35.71 -11.21
N LEU A 611 24.16 34.49 -10.66
CA LEU A 611 24.64 34.21 -9.30
C LEU A 611 26.15 34.43 -9.16
N LEU A 612 26.96 33.91 -10.09
CA LEU A 612 28.42 34.04 -10.09
C LEU A 612 28.86 35.51 -10.23
N SER A 613 28.20 36.28 -11.10
CA SER A 613 28.52 37.71 -11.30
C SER A 613 28.35 38.53 -10.01
N ARG A 614 27.32 38.22 -9.21
CA ARG A 614 27.05 38.92 -7.94
C ARG A 614 27.99 38.48 -6.82
N GLN A 615 28.38 37.22 -6.79
CA GLN A 615 29.37 36.70 -5.85
C GLN A 615 30.75 37.33 -6.06
N GLN A 616 31.21 37.41 -7.32
CA GLN A 616 32.49 38.03 -7.68
C GLN A 616 32.52 39.56 -7.43
N SER A 617 31.37 40.23 -7.58
CA SER A 617 31.24 41.67 -7.30
C SER A 617 31.37 42.02 -5.80
N GLN A 618 31.33 41.03 -4.91
CA GLN A 618 31.39 41.22 -3.45
C GLN A 618 32.72 40.84 -2.81
N GLU A 619 33.63 40.19 -3.55
CA GLU A 619 34.99 39.89 -3.07
C GLU A 619 36.01 41.05 -3.00
N PRO A 620 35.82 42.29 -3.52
CA PRO A 620 36.93 43.26 -3.54
C PRO A 620 37.18 44.05 -2.23
N TYR A 621 36.64 43.66 -1.08
CA TYR A 621 36.84 44.39 0.20
C TYR A 621 37.37 43.55 1.37
N LEU A 622 38.05 42.43 1.09
CA LEU A 622 38.88 41.72 2.06
C LEU A 622 40.30 41.58 1.49
N SER A 623 41.06 42.66 1.54
CA SER A 623 42.51 42.67 1.33
C SER A 623 43.13 43.74 2.23
#